data_AF-A0A971H7V4-F1
#
_entry.id   AF-A0A971H7V4-F1
#
_cell.length_a   1.000
_cell.length_b   1.000
_cell.length_c   1.000
_cell.angle_alpha   90.00
_cell.angle_beta   90.00
_cell.angle_gamma   90.00
#
_symmetry.space_group_name_H-M   'P 1'
#
loop_
_entity.id
_entity.type
_entity.pdbx_description
1 polymer ?
#
loop_
_entity_poly.entity_id
_entity_poly.type
_entity_poly.pdbx_seq_one_letter_code
_entity_poly.pdbx_strand_id
1 'polypeptide(L)'
;MEVRNTVIEQNKKYQQALIEHAGKHDYTILLSLPRISDVLKERVRAGAAELQVGHECYYTVQEYLEHVRHIVELLNTYENVNVGIVPKKYMIPNVHAFAKPGAGMVVLKQNEPMFAFVSEQRDLTIALYRHIMQQASRLPKRERAKDFVIKRLETFIEKIESSLDQHTHD
;
A
#
# COMPACT_ATOMS: atom_id res chain seq x y z
N MET A 1 -5.46 20.59 -13.28
CA MET A 1 -4.95 19.58 -14.23
C MET A 1 -3.43 19.45 -14.15
N GLU A 2 -2.68 20.55 -14.20
CA GLU A 2 -1.21 20.54 -14.20
C GLU A 2 -0.59 19.88 -12.94
N VAL A 3 -1.06 20.24 -11.74
CA VAL A 3 -0.58 19.63 -10.47
C VAL A 3 -0.85 18.11 -10.42
N ARG A 4 -2.02 17.66 -10.90
CA ARG A 4 -2.39 16.24 -10.89
C ARG A 4 -1.48 15.42 -11.81
N ASN A 5 -1.23 15.91 -13.02
CA ASN A 5 -0.35 15.24 -13.97
C ASN A 5 1.09 15.15 -13.42
N THR A 6 1.58 16.20 -12.76
CA THR A 6 2.89 16.18 -12.09
C THR A 6 2.98 15.10 -11.02
N VAL A 7 1.97 14.97 -10.16
CA VAL A 7 1.91 13.93 -9.13
C VAL A 7 1.88 12.53 -9.73
N ILE A 8 1.11 12.32 -10.80
CA ILE A 8 1.06 11.03 -11.52
C ILE A 8 2.44 10.69 -12.10
N GLU A 9 3.08 11.62 -12.79
CA GLU A 9 4.42 11.41 -13.36
C GLU A 9 5.48 11.13 -12.30
N GLN A 10 5.39 11.79 -11.15
CA GLN A 10 6.31 11.57 -10.04
C GLN A 10 6.07 10.22 -9.36
N ASN A 11 4.81 9.78 -9.21
CA ASN A 11 4.48 8.44 -8.75
C ASN A 11 5.01 7.35 -9.70
N LYS A 12 4.94 7.54 -11.02
CA LYS A 12 5.53 6.60 -11.99
C LYS A 12 7.04 6.45 -11.78
N LYS A 13 7.77 7.55 -11.51
CA LYS A 13 9.21 7.48 -11.20
C LYS A 13 9.51 6.67 -9.94
N TYR A 14 8.71 6.85 -8.87
CA TYR A 14 8.88 6.06 -7.65
C TYR A 14 8.53 4.58 -7.85
N GLN A 15 7.49 4.28 -8.65
CA GLN A 15 7.16 2.92 -9.03
C GLN A 15 8.31 2.27 -9.83
N GLN A 16 8.91 2.98 -10.76
CA GLN A 16 10.05 2.49 -11.52
C GLN A 16 11.26 2.20 -10.61
N ALA A 17 11.57 3.09 -9.67
CA ALA A 17 12.61 2.83 -8.68
C ALA A 17 12.30 1.61 -7.81
N LEU A 18 11.03 1.43 -7.39
CA LEU A 18 10.61 0.23 -6.68
C LEU A 18 10.85 -1.02 -7.51
N ILE A 19 10.45 -1.01 -8.79
CA ILE A 19 10.64 -2.11 -9.75
C ILE A 19 12.13 -2.47 -9.91
N GLU A 20 13.01 -1.47 -10.07
CA GLU A 20 14.46 -1.67 -10.24
C GLU A 20 15.13 -2.33 -9.02
N HIS A 21 14.56 -2.13 -7.84
CA HIS A 21 15.03 -2.73 -6.59
C HIS A 21 14.25 -3.99 -6.21
N ALA A 22 13.04 -4.19 -6.71
CA ALA A 22 12.14 -5.28 -6.36
C ALA A 22 12.80 -6.64 -6.61
N GLY A 23 13.56 -6.82 -7.69
CA GLY A 23 14.27 -8.07 -7.99
C GLY A 23 15.56 -8.32 -7.19
N LYS A 24 16.00 -7.38 -6.35
CA LYS A 24 17.32 -7.44 -5.67
C LYS A 24 17.23 -7.67 -4.17
N HIS A 25 16.06 -7.46 -3.57
CA HIS A 25 15.86 -7.53 -2.12
C HIS A 25 14.53 -8.18 -1.78
N ASP A 26 14.44 -8.83 -0.63
CA ASP A 26 13.15 -9.33 -0.14
C ASP A 26 12.28 -8.16 0.34
N TYR A 27 11.05 -8.10 -0.17
CA TYR A 27 10.06 -7.11 0.24
C TYR A 27 8.91 -7.78 0.96
N THR A 28 8.50 -7.19 2.08
CA THR A 28 7.26 -7.53 2.77
C THR A 28 6.42 -6.28 2.94
N ILE A 29 5.24 -6.27 2.34
CA ILE A 29 4.29 -5.17 2.36
C ILE A 29 3.08 -5.61 3.18
N LEU A 30 2.73 -4.87 4.22
CA LEU A 30 1.49 -5.08 4.97
C LEU A 30 0.51 -3.97 4.63
N LEU A 31 -0.68 -4.34 4.18
CA LEU A 31 -1.73 -3.40 3.79
C LEU A 31 -3.10 -3.85 4.29
N SER A 32 -4.06 -2.94 4.30
CA SER A 32 -5.47 -3.27 4.54
C SER A 32 -6.31 -2.82 3.36
N LEU A 33 -7.25 -3.65 2.93
CA LEU A 33 -8.24 -3.25 1.93
C LEU A 33 -9.31 -2.35 2.57
N PRO A 34 -9.68 -1.22 1.92
CA PRO A 34 -10.77 -0.37 2.34
C PRO A 34 -12.11 -1.07 2.10
N ARG A 35 -13.20 -0.46 2.58
CA ARG A 35 -14.54 -0.91 2.23
C ARG A 35 -14.80 -0.57 0.75
N ILE A 36 -15.49 -1.43 0.03
CA ILE A 36 -15.90 -1.18 -1.36
C ILE A 36 -16.66 0.16 -1.46
N SER A 37 -17.54 0.45 -0.49
CA SER A 37 -18.26 1.72 -0.41
C SER A 37 -17.36 2.95 -0.31
N ASP A 38 -16.18 2.82 0.31
CA ASP A 38 -15.23 3.93 0.45
C ASP A 38 -14.49 4.15 -0.87
N VAL A 39 -14.22 3.09 -1.63
CA VAL A 39 -13.66 3.15 -2.99
C VAL A 39 -14.65 3.85 -3.92
N LEU A 40 -15.89 3.37 -3.99
CA LEU A 40 -16.93 3.88 -4.89
C LEU A 40 -17.28 5.36 -4.62
N LYS A 41 -17.09 5.82 -3.38
CA LYS A 41 -17.30 7.22 -2.98
C LYS A 41 -16.04 8.08 -3.09
N GLU A 42 -14.95 7.54 -3.63
CA GLU A 42 -13.65 8.22 -3.79
C GLU A 42 -13.11 8.76 -2.46
N ARG A 43 -13.24 7.97 -1.38
CA ARG A 43 -12.81 8.33 -0.01
C ARG A 43 -11.53 7.62 0.43
N VAL A 44 -10.86 6.93 -0.48
CA VAL A 44 -9.59 6.25 -0.19
C VAL A 44 -8.45 7.24 -0.37
N ARG A 45 -7.71 7.52 0.71
CA ARG A 45 -6.56 8.42 0.68
C ARG A 45 -5.41 7.83 -0.15
N ALA A 46 -4.82 8.66 -0.99
CA ALA A 46 -3.64 8.37 -1.79
C ALA A 46 -2.38 8.76 -1.03
N GLY A 47 -2.08 8.08 0.09
CA GLY A 47 -1.03 8.47 1.03
C GLY A 47 0.34 8.73 0.40
N ALA A 48 0.75 7.96 -0.61
CA ALA A 48 2.02 8.22 -1.32
C ALA A 48 2.03 9.57 -2.06
N ALA A 49 0.91 9.95 -2.68
CA ALA A 49 0.74 11.24 -3.34
C ALA A 49 0.68 12.40 -2.33
N GLU A 50 0.05 12.19 -1.17
CA GLU A 50 -0.06 13.20 -0.10
C GLU A 50 1.31 13.65 0.40
N LEU A 51 2.29 12.75 0.46
CA LEU A 51 3.68 13.10 0.82
C LEU A 51 4.33 14.07 -0.18
N GLN A 52 3.86 14.07 -1.43
CA GLN A 52 4.41 14.92 -2.49
C GLN A 52 3.73 16.29 -2.53
N VAL A 53 2.41 16.32 -2.32
CA VAL A 53 1.63 17.56 -2.43
C VAL A 53 1.47 18.31 -1.10
N GLY A 54 1.72 17.67 0.03
CA GLY A 54 1.59 18.28 1.37
C GLY A 54 0.14 18.53 1.82
N HIS A 55 -0.85 17.97 1.13
CA HIS A 55 -2.26 18.00 1.50
C HIS A 55 -2.95 16.67 1.20
N GLU A 56 -4.18 16.49 1.69
CA GLU A 56 -4.94 15.26 1.46
C GLU A 56 -5.23 15.03 -0.03
N CYS A 57 -5.14 13.78 -0.47
CA CYS A 57 -5.40 13.35 -1.83
C CYS A 57 -6.21 12.07 -1.80
N TYR A 58 -7.17 11.97 -2.71
CA TYR A 58 -8.08 10.83 -2.78
C TYR A 58 -7.97 10.20 -4.15
N TYR A 59 -7.95 8.87 -4.18
CA TYR A 59 -8.02 8.13 -5.43
C TYR A 59 -9.40 8.29 -6.06
N THR A 60 -9.43 8.43 -7.39
CA THR A 60 -10.65 8.08 -8.12
C THR A 60 -10.86 6.58 -8.09
N VAL A 61 -12.07 6.12 -8.44
CA VAL A 61 -12.33 4.68 -8.51
C VAL A 61 -11.36 3.96 -9.47
N GLN A 62 -11.10 4.56 -10.64
CA GLN A 62 -10.21 3.97 -11.66
C GLN A 62 -8.75 3.93 -11.20
N GLU A 63 -8.25 5.00 -10.59
CA GLU A 63 -6.88 5.02 -10.06
C GLU A 63 -6.68 3.99 -8.96
N TYR A 64 -7.71 3.77 -8.13
CA TYR A 64 -7.64 2.75 -7.10
C TYR A 64 -7.65 1.33 -7.68
N LEU A 65 -8.46 1.07 -8.72
CA LEU A 65 -8.44 -0.20 -9.45
C LEU A 65 -7.07 -0.46 -10.08
N GLU A 66 -6.49 0.53 -10.75
CA GLU A 66 -5.13 0.45 -11.30
C GLU A 66 -4.09 0.17 -10.21
N HIS A 67 -4.20 0.84 -9.06
CA HIS A 67 -3.32 0.60 -7.92
C HIS A 67 -3.37 -0.85 -7.44
N VAL A 68 -4.56 -1.43 -7.29
CA VAL A 68 -4.72 -2.83 -6.85
C VAL A 68 -4.23 -3.80 -7.93
N ARG A 69 -4.51 -3.54 -9.21
CA ARG A 69 -4.00 -4.35 -10.33
C ARG A 69 -2.48 -4.36 -10.39
N HIS A 70 -1.84 -3.20 -10.14
CA HIS A 70 -0.39 -3.12 -10.09
C HIS A 70 0.21 -3.96 -8.94
N ILE A 71 -0.45 -4.04 -7.78
CA ILE A 71 0.01 -4.93 -6.70
C ILE A 71 -0.07 -6.41 -7.14
N VAL A 72 -1.13 -6.80 -7.85
CA VAL A 72 -1.25 -8.15 -8.42
C VAL A 72 -0.12 -8.43 -9.41
N GLU A 73 0.17 -7.49 -10.30
CA GLU A 73 1.29 -7.58 -11.25
C GLU A 73 2.65 -7.75 -10.55
N LEU A 74 2.92 -6.97 -9.50
CA LEU A 74 4.15 -7.11 -8.70
C LEU A 74 4.26 -8.49 -8.06
N LEU A 75 3.16 -9.02 -7.52
CA LEU A 75 3.14 -10.35 -6.88
C LEU A 75 3.37 -11.49 -7.88
N ASN A 76 2.84 -11.36 -9.10
CA ASN A 76 3.04 -12.32 -10.19
C ASN A 76 4.45 -12.25 -10.79
N THR A 77 5.04 -11.05 -10.83
CA THR A 77 6.34 -10.84 -11.49
C THR A 77 7.52 -11.20 -10.59
N TYR A 78 7.44 -10.90 -9.28
CA TYR A 78 8.59 -10.99 -8.38
C TYR A 78 8.37 -12.00 -7.26
N GLU A 79 9.14 -13.10 -7.26
CA GLU A 79 9.09 -14.16 -6.24
C GLU A 79 9.43 -13.66 -4.83
N ASN A 80 10.29 -12.65 -4.71
CA ASN A 80 10.77 -12.07 -3.46
C ASN A 80 9.90 -10.92 -2.92
N VAL A 81 8.81 -10.56 -3.60
CA VAL A 81 7.82 -9.59 -3.10
C VAL A 81 6.67 -10.32 -2.41
N ASN A 82 6.45 -10.02 -1.14
CA ASN A 82 5.39 -10.61 -0.31
C ASN A 82 4.42 -9.53 0.15
N VAL A 83 3.12 -9.81 0.08
CA VAL A 83 2.06 -8.92 0.57
C VAL A 83 1.23 -9.64 1.61
N GLY A 84 0.95 -8.98 2.73
CA GLY A 84 0.01 -9.45 3.76
C GLY A 84 -1.18 -8.50 3.86
N ILE A 85 -2.40 -9.03 3.70
CA ILE A 85 -3.64 -8.26 3.87
C ILE A 85 -4.09 -8.35 5.32
N VAL A 86 -3.82 -7.30 6.09
CA VAL A 86 -4.09 -7.21 7.53
C VAL A 86 -5.45 -6.52 7.76
N PRO A 87 -6.29 -7.00 8.69
CA PRO A 87 -7.50 -6.29 9.09
C PRO A 87 -7.20 -4.88 9.59
N LYS A 88 -8.00 -3.89 9.15
CA LYS A 88 -7.81 -2.46 9.47
C LYS A 88 -7.66 -2.16 10.97
N LYS A 89 -8.31 -2.94 11.85
CA LYS A 89 -8.21 -2.80 13.32
C LYS A 89 -6.80 -3.04 13.90
N TYR A 90 -5.92 -3.70 13.14
CA TYR A 90 -4.53 -3.94 13.53
C TYR A 90 -3.55 -2.96 12.88
N MET A 91 -4.04 -2.06 12.02
CA MET A 91 -3.25 -1.01 11.39
C MET A 91 -3.37 0.28 12.22
N ILE A 92 -2.27 1.01 12.34
CA ILE A 92 -2.29 2.37 12.88
C ILE A 92 -2.82 3.29 11.78
N PRO A 93 -3.94 4.01 11.98
CA PRO A 93 -4.52 4.86 10.94
C PRO A 93 -3.55 5.97 10.50
N ASN A 94 -3.46 6.22 9.19
CA ASN A 94 -2.64 7.28 8.58
C ASN A 94 -1.15 7.22 8.95
N VAL A 95 -0.65 6.03 9.32
CA VAL A 95 0.76 5.80 9.62
C VAL A 95 1.36 4.83 8.60
N HIS A 96 2.44 5.26 7.97
CA HIS A 96 3.29 4.42 7.12
C HIS A 96 4.60 4.16 7.85
N ALA A 97 5.02 2.89 7.90
CA ALA A 97 6.23 2.49 8.58
C ALA A 97 7.09 1.63 7.66
N PHE A 98 8.36 1.98 7.56
CA PHE A 98 9.35 1.31 6.74
C PHE A 98 10.57 1.00 7.59
N ALA A 99 11.11 -0.21 7.45
CA ALA A 99 12.34 -0.60 8.14
C ALA A 99 13.17 -1.49 7.23
N LYS A 100 14.44 -1.13 7.06
CA LYS A 100 15.45 -1.92 6.35
C LYS A 100 16.61 -2.17 7.30
N PRO A 101 16.73 -3.38 7.89
CA PRO A 101 17.85 -3.72 8.75
C PRO A 101 19.20 -3.41 8.07
N GLY A 102 20.08 -2.72 8.79
CA GLY A 102 21.39 -2.28 8.26
C GLY A 102 21.37 -0.99 7.42
N ALA A 103 20.20 -0.39 7.17
CA ALA A 103 20.09 0.91 6.52
C ALA A 103 19.37 1.95 7.39
N GLY A 104 18.15 1.64 7.87
CA GLY A 104 17.39 2.57 8.71
C GLY A 104 15.89 2.32 8.68
N MET A 105 15.16 3.22 9.33
CA MET A 105 13.70 3.22 9.41
C MET A 105 13.10 4.60 9.14
N VAL A 106 11.87 4.58 8.64
CA VAL A 106 11.05 5.76 8.39
C VAL A 106 9.64 5.49 8.93
N VAL A 107 9.10 6.42 9.72
CA VAL A 107 7.70 6.42 10.16
C VAL A 107 7.08 7.75 9.76
N LEU A 108 5.98 7.70 9.03
CA LEU A 108 5.26 8.86 8.53
C LEU A 108 3.86 8.85 9.13
N LYS A 109 3.46 9.93 9.80
CA LYS A 109 2.09 10.16 10.26
C LYS A 109 1.49 11.31 9.47
N GLN A 110 0.44 11.01 8.70
CA GLN A 110 -0.12 11.92 7.68
C GLN A 110 -1.39 12.67 8.13
N ASN A 111 -1.71 12.61 9.41
CA ASN A 111 -2.77 13.40 10.02
C ASN A 111 -2.20 14.33 11.08
N GLU A 112 -2.91 15.38 11.44
CA GLU A 112 -2.45 16.35 12.45
C GLU A 112 -2.28 15.71 13.86
N PRO A 113 -1.21 16.05 14.62
CA PRO A 113 0.01 16.72 14.14
C PRO A 113 0.79 15.82 13.17
N MET A 114 1.12 16.35 11.99
CA MET A 114 1.90 15.62 10.99
C MET A 114 3.36 15.49 11.42
N PHE A 115 3.96 14.31 11.24
CA PHE A 115 5.41 14.16 11.46
C PHE A 115 6.02 13.06 10.59
N ALA A 116 7.31 13.25 10.29
CA ALA A 116 8.19 12.22 9.75
C ALA A 116 9.29 11.93 10.77
N PHE A 117 9.47 10.66 11.11
CA PHE A 117 10.54 10.20 11.99
C PHE A 117 11.45 9.27 11.20
N VAL A 118 12.71 9.65 11.08
CA VAL A 118 13.74 8.89 10.36
C VAL A 118 14.84 8.56 11.36
N SER A 119 15.30 7.30 11.37
CA SER A 119 16.38 6.87 12.25
C SER A 119 17.21 5.78 11.59
N GLU A 120 18.53 5.91 11.70
CA GLU A 120 19.51 4.87 11.34
C GLU A 120 19.98 4.07 12.56
N GLN A 121 19.43 4.36 13.75
CA GLN A 121 19.79 3.64 14.95
C GLN A 121 19.42 2.17 14.82
N ARG A 122 20.43 1.30 14.98
CA ARG A 122 20.31 -0.14 14.77
C ARG A 122 19.18 -0.76 15.59
N ASP A 123 19.10 -0.45 16.87
CA ASP A 123 18.13 -1.07 17.77
C ASP A 123 16.69 -0.66 17.44
N LEU A 124 16.47 0.62 17.12
CA LEU A 124 15.15 1.10 16.69
C LEU A 124 14.74 0.49 15.36
N THR A 125 15.65 0.44 14.39
CA THR A 125 15.40 -0.15 13.07
C THR A 125 15.03 -1.63 13.19
N ILE A 126 15.78 -2.39 14.01
CA ILE A 126 15.51 -3.81 14.25
C ILE A 126 14.19 -3.98 15.00
N ALA A 127 13.89 -3.13 15.98
CA ALA A 127 12.64 -3.19 16.73
C ALA A 127 11.42 -2.96 15.81
N LEU A 128 11.45 -1.94 14.95
CA LEU A 128 10.38 -1.68 14.00
C LEU A 128 10.25 -2.81 12.97
N TYR A 129 11.36 -3.29 12.41
CA TYR A 129 11.37 -4.43 11.49
C TYR A 129 10.72 -5.67 12.12
N ARG A 130 11.13 -6.03 13.34
CA ARG A 130 10.55 -7.17 14.08
C ARG A 130 9.07 -6.96 14.35
N HIS A 131 8.65 -5.74 14.68
CA HIS A 131 7.23 -5.42 14.87
C HIS A 131 6.42 -5.68 13.59
N ILE A 132 6.89 -5.19 12.44
CA ILE A 132 6.24 -5.41 11.13
C ILE A 132 6.17 -6.91 10.84
N MET A 133 7.28 -7.63 10.98
CA MET A 133 7.32 -9.08 10.74
C MET A 133 6.42 -9.87 11.71
N GLN A 134 6.28 -9.41 12.96
CA GLN A 134 5.35 -9.98 13.93
C GLN A 134 3.89 -9.75 13.52
N GLN A 135 3.54 -8.59 12.96
CA GLN A 135 2.20 -8.38 12.40
C GLN A 135 1.94 -9.31 11.21
N ALA A 136 2.93 -9.46 10.32
CA ALA A 136 2.85 -10.43 9.21
C ALA A 136 2.64 -11.85 9.73
N SER A 137 3.37 -12.25 10.78
CA SER A 137 3.32 -13.62 11.32
C SER A 137 1.99 -13.98 11.98
N ARG A 138 1.19 -12.98 12.38
CA ARG A 138 -0.17 -13.18 12.95
C ARG A 138 -1.19 -13.63 11.91
N LEU A 139 -0.95 -13.37 10.62
CA LEU A 139 -1.82 -13.86 9.55
C LEU A 139 -1.74 -15.40 9.49
N PRO A 140 -2.84 -16.13 9.26
CA PRO A 140 -2.77 -17.58 9.02
C PRO A 140 -1.82 -17.91 7.87
N LYS A 141 -1.13 -19.06 7.91
CA LYS A 141 -0.17 -19.48 6.85
C LYS A 141 -0.78 -19.40 5.45
N ARG A 142 -2.04 -19.85 5.30
CA ARG A 142 -2.79 -19.78 4.04
C ARG A 142 -2.98 -18.35 3.55
N GLU A 143 -3.23 -17.40 4.44
CA GLU A 143 -3.48 -15.99 4.09
C GLU A 143 -2.21 -15.22 3.72
N ARG A 144 -1.02 -15.81 3.98
CA ARG A 144 0.28 -15.29 3.54
C ARG A 144 0.73 -15.86 2.20
N ALA A 145 0.08 -16.93 1.72
CA ALA A 145 0.43 -17.53 0.45
C ALA A 145 0.07 -16.57 -0.70
N LYS A 146 0.99 -16.39 -1.65
CA LYS A 146 0.81 -15.44 -2.75
C LYS A 146 -0.47 -15.67 -3.53
N ASP A 147 -0.75 -16.90 -3.91
CA ASP A 147 -1.97 -17.26 -4.66
C ASP A 147 -3.25 -16.85 -3.92
N PHE A 148 -3.26 -17.00 -2.59
CA PHE A 148 -4.39 -16.57 -1.78
C PHE A 148 -4.54 -15.04 -1.78
N VAL A 149 -3.43 -14.32 -1.66
CA VAL A 149 -3.40 -12.86 -1.65
C VAL A 149 -3.83 -12.31 -3.01
N ILE A 150 -3.27 -12.84 -4.11
CA ILE A 150 -3.63 -12.49 -5.49
C ILE A 150 -5.13 -12.69 -5.70
N LYS A 151 -5.64 -13.90 -5.42
CA LYS A 151 -7.07 -14.21 -5.54
C LYS A 151 -7.93 -13.24 -4.73
N ARG A 152 -7.48 -12.87 -3.53
CA ARG A 152 -8.21 -11.93 -2.66
C ARG A 152 -8.24 -10.51 -3.24
N LEU A 153 -7.16 -10.07 -3.89
CA LEU A 153 -7.10 -8.77 -4.57
C LEU A 153 -7.97 -8.77 -5.83
N GLU A 154 -7.93 -9.84 -6.63
CA GLU A 154 -8.75 -10.02 -7.84
C GLU A 154 -10.25 -10.04 -7.49
N THR A 155 -10.66 -10.84 -6.51
CA THR A 155 -12.07 -10.84 -6.03
C THR A 155 -12.51 -9.47 -5.51
N PHE A 156 -11.58 -8.67 -5.00
CA PHE A 156 -11.89 -7.32 -4.55
C PHE A 156 -12.06 -6.33 -5.72
N ILE A 157 -11.22 -6.44 -6.76
CA ILE A 157 -11.37 -5.72 -8.04
C ILE A 157 -12.74 -6.04 -8.67
N GLU A 158 -13.05 -7.32 -8.85
CA GLU A 158 -14.30 -7.78 -9.49
C GLU A 158 -15.55 -7.21 -8.80
N LYS A 159 -15.53 -7.12 -7.46
CA LYS A 159 -16.64 -6.56 -6.68
C LYS A 159 -16.82 -5.07 -6.89
N ILE A 160 -15.73 -4.31 -7.05
CA ILE A 160 -15.81 -2.88 -7.34
C ILE A 160 -16.38 -2.67 -8.73
N GLU A 161 -15.86 -3.40 -9.74
CA GLU A 161 -16.32 -3.33 -11.13
C GLU A 161 -17.81 -3.69 -11.25
N SER A 162 -18.22 -4.83 -10.67
CA SER A 162 -19.62 -5.26 -10.67
C SER A 162 -20.57 -4.23 -10.02
N SER A 163 -20.07 -3.47 -9.05
CA SER A 163 -20.86 -2.43 -8.37
C SER A 163 -20.95 -1.13 -9.19
N LEU A 164 -19.98 -0.87 -10.09
CA LEU A 164 -20.04 0.26 -11.02
C LEU A 164 -21.07 0.01 -12.13
N ASP A 165 -21.11 -1.22 -12.65
CA ASP A 165 -22.05 -1.60 -13.71
C ASP A 165 -23.51 -1.48 -13.24
N GLN A 166 -23.78 -1.82 -11.98
CA GLN A 166 -25.10 -1.67 -11.36
C GLN A 166 -25.53 -0.20 -11.17
N HIS A 167 -24.58 0.71 -10.92
CA HIS A 167 -24.86 2.14 -10.75
C HIS A 167 -24.91 2.93 -12.06
N THR A 168 -24.50 2.34 -13.19
CA THR A 168 -24.56 3.00 -14.51
C THR A 168 -25.92 2.74 -15.20
N HIS A 169 -26.77 1.89 -14.63
CA HIS A 169 -28.08 1.52 -15.15
C HIS A 169 -29.28 2.04 -14.33
N ASP A 170 -29.03 2.91 -13.34
CA ASP A 170 -30.04 3.71 -12.61
C ASP A 170 -29.98 5.18 -13.05
#